data_AF-J9EPG7-F1
#
_entry.id   AF-J9EPG7-F1
#
_cell.length_a   1.000
_cell.length_b   1.000
_cell.length_c   1.000
_cell.angle_alpha   90.00
_cell.angle_beta   90.00
_cell.angle_gamma   90.00
#
_symmetry.space_group_name_H-M   'P 1'
#
loop_
_entity.id
_entity.type
_entity.pdbx_description
1 polymer ?
#
loop_
_entity_poly.entity_id
_entity_poly.type
_entity_poly.pdbx_seq_one_letter_code
_entity_poly.pdbx_strand_id
1 'polypeptide(L)'
;MWHMCAALLRTLRLLFILHLMLCNYLCASKRYKRYYQKHFNLTLSVRNHDVTEAKFFRLIGVGNTADFYVAPGDIFTKTYEAKRKGFWTLFVEFPGNRYSKSPRKVISRDSHKHWVCTLHF
;
A
#
# COMPACT_ATOMS: atom_id res chain seq x y z
N MET A 1 -53.30 29.45 22.06
CA MET A 1 -52.62 29.50 20.74
C MET A 1 -51.10 29.52 20.85
N TRP A 2 -50.48 30.35 21.70
CA TRP A 2 -49.01 30.43 21.87
C TRP A 2 -48.34 29.12 22.31
N HIS A 3 -48.93 28.38 23.26
CA HIS A 3 -48.39 27.09 23.71
C HIS A 3 -48.40 26.00 22.63
N MET A 4 -49.42 25.99 21.77
CA MET A 4 -49.50 25.05 20.66
C MET A 4 -48.45 25.38 19.58
N CYS A 5 -48.25 26.67 19.30
CA CYS A 5 -47.21 27.12 18.37
C CYS A 5 -45.80 26.79 18.89
N ALA A 6 -45.55 26.94 20.20
CA ALA A 6 -44.30 26.56 20.84
C ALA A 6 -44.04 25.05 20.82
N ALA A 7 -45.08 24.23 21.02
CA ALA A 7 -44.98 22.77 20.91
C ALA A 7 -44.67 22.33 19.46
N LEU A 8 -45.30 22.98 18.48
CA LEU A 8 -45.08 22.72 17.05
C LEU A 8 -43.66 23.10 16.60
N LEU A 9 -43.14 24.23 17.08
CA LEU A 9 -41.74 24.63 16.84
C LEU A 9 -40.74 23.66 17.49
N ARG A 10 -41.05 23.11 18.67
CA ARG A 10 -40.21 22.11 19.34
C ARG A 10 -40.20 20.78 18.58
N THR A 11 -41.35 20.31 18.11
CA THR A 11 -41.43 19.05 17.34
C THR A 11 -40.72 19.19 15.98
N LEU A 12 -40.87 20.32 15.30
CA LEU A 12 -40.14 20.61 14.06
C LEU A 12 -38.62 20.64 14.26
N ARG A 13 -38.14 21.26 15.34
CA ARG A 13 -36.70 21.26 15.69
C ARG A 13 -36.17 19.85 15.94
N LEU A 14 -36.93 19.01 16.65
CA LEU A 14 -36.53 17.62 16.91
C LEU A 14 -36.48 16.79 15.62
N LEU A 15 -37.48 16.95 14.73
CA LEU A 15 -37.51 16.28 13.44
C LEU A 15 -36.34 16.72 12.55
N PHE A 16 -35.97 18.00 12.57
CA PHE A 16 -34.82 18.51 11.83
C PHE A 16 -33.50 17.92 12.33
N ILE A 17 -33.30 17.84 13.65
CA ILE A 17 -32.12 17.20 14.24
C ILE A 17 -32.04 15.72 13.87
N LEU A 18 -33.16 15.00 13.93
CA LEU A 18 -33.23 13.59 13.53
C LEU A 18 -32.86 13.40 12.06
N HIS A 19 -33.37 14.28 11.18
CA HIS A 19 -33.05 14.26 9.75
C HIS A 19 -31.56 14.49 9.48
N LEU A 20 -30.94 15.46 10.16
CA LEU A 20 -29.49 15.72 10.05
C LEU A 20 -28.65 14.53 10.50
N MET A 21 -29.04 13.85 11.58
CA MET A 21 -28.35 12.65 12.07
C MET A 21 -28.43 11.49 11.07
N LEU A 22 -29.62 11.26 10.48
CA LEU A 22 -29.83 10.26 9.43
C LEU A 22 -29.01 10.57 8.16
N CYS A 23 -28.98 11.82 7.73
CA CYS A 23 -28.19 12.25 6.57
C CYS A 23 -26.68 12.04 6.80
N ASN A 24 -26.17 12.36 7.99
CA ASN A 24 -24.76 12.13 8.32
C ASN A 24 -24.39 10.65 8.33
N TYR A 25 -25.25 9.79 8.87
CA TYR A 25 -25.03 8.34 8.87
C TYR A 25 -24.99 7.76 7.46
N LEU A 26 -25.92 8.17 6.58
CA LEU A 26 -25.97 7.74 5.19
C LEU A 26 -24.82 8.31 4.33
N CYS A 27 -24.37 9.53 4.59
CA CYS A 27 -23.22 10.13 3.92
C CYS A 27 -21.88 9.53 4.39
N ALA A 28 -21.77 9.13 5.66
CA ALA A 28 -20.58 8.47 6.20
C ALA A 28 -20.36 7.08 5.58
N SER A 29 -21.43 6.33 5.30
CA SER A 29 -21.31 5.00 4.66
C SER A 29 -20.73 5.08 3.23
N LYS A 30 -20.96 6.18 2.51
CA LYS A 30 -20.41 6.40 1.15
C LYS A 30 -18.91 6.71 1.13
N ARG A 31 -18.27 6.98 2.28
CA ARG A 31 -16.81 7.21 2.34
C ARG A 31 -15.99 5.92 2.33
N TYR A 32 -16.61 4.75 2.46
CA TYR A 32 -15.95 3.48 2.18
C TYR A 32 -15.96 3.21 0.67
N LYS A 33 -15.27 4.06 -0.10
CA LYS A 33 -14.88 3.69 -1.47
C LYS A 33 -13.97 2.47 -1.33
N ARG A 34 -14.53 1.27 -1.53
CA ARG A 34 -13.76 0.05 -1.81
C ARG A 34 -12.70 0.46 -2.82
N TYR A 35 -11.44 0.45 -2.41
CA TYR A 35 -10.31 0.68 -3.30
C TYR A 35 -10.45 -0.40 -4.38
N TYR A 36 -11.05 -0.03 -5.52
CA TYR A 36 -11.31 -0.95 -6.62
C TYR A 36 -9.95 -1.58 -6.93
N GLN A 37 -9.87 -2.92 -6.89
CA GLN A 37 -8.65 -3.68 -7.12
C GLN A 37 -8.21 -3.46 -8.57
N LYS A 38 -7.66 -2.28 -8.86
CA LYS A 38 -7.06 -1.97 -10.14
C LYS A 38 -5.64 -2.50 -10.09
N HIS A 39 -5.44 -3.58 -10.82
CA HIS A 39 -4.15 -4.16 -11.09
C HIS A 39 -3.26 -3.12 -11.78
N PHE A 40 -1.99 -3.06 -11.38
CA PHE A 40 -0.99 -2.23 -12.06
C PHE A 40 0.31 -3.00 -12.18
N ASN A 41 1.03 -2.77 -13.28
CA ASN A 41 2.34 -3.33 -13.52
C ASN A 41 3.39 -2.48 -12.82
N LEU A 42 4.25 -3.14 -12.06
CA LEU A 42 5.37 -2.55 -11.33
C LEU A 42 6.65 -3.25 -11.75
N THR A 43 7.55 -2.51 -12.40
CA THR A 43 8.88 -3.00 -12.75
C THR A 43 9.85 -2.71 -11.61
N LEU A 44 10.56 -3.74 -11.15
CA LEU A 44 11.55 -3.62 -10.09
C LEU A 44 12.91 -4.05 -10.63
N SER A 45 13.90 -3.18 -10.44
CA SER A 45 15.30 -3.47 -10.76
C SER A 45 16.14 -3.47 -9.50
N VAL A 46 16.95 -4.50 -9.31
CA VAL A 46 17.90 -4.65 -8.21
C VAL A 46 19.29 -4.74 -8.82
N ARG A 47 20.10 -3.71 -8.57
CA ARG A 47 21.50 -3.65 -9.01
C ARG A 47 22.40 -4.10 -7.88
N ASN A 48 23.20 -5.13 -8.14
CA ASN A 48 24.23 -5.59 -7.23
C ASN A 48 25.55 -4.91 -7.60
N HIS A 49 26.08 -4.02 -6.75
CA HIS A 49 27.38 -3.41 -7.04
C HIS A 49 28.55 -4.34 -6.71
N ASP A 50 28.54 -4.93 -5.53
CA ASP A 50 29.72 -5.54 -4.92
C ASP A 50 29.40 -6.75 -4.01
N VAL A 51 28.15 -7.17 -3.90
CA VAL A 51 27.75 -8.27 -3.01
C VAL A 51 28.12 -9.61 -3.64
N THR A 52 29.25 -10.18 -3.21
CA THR A 52 29.81 -11.44 -3.71
C THR A 52 29.34 -12.66 -2.94
N GLU A 53 29.14 -12.53 -1.62
CA GLU A 53 28.85 -13.65 -0.73
C GLU A 53 27.36 -14.00 -0.62
N ALA A 54 26.48 -13.36 -1.39
CA ALA A 54 25.05 -13.64 -1.31
C ALA A 54 24.74 -15.04 -1.85
N LYS A 55 24.04 -15.85 -1.05
CA LYS A 55 23.49 -17.14 -1.48
C LYS A 55 22.31 -16.93 -2.43
N PHE A 56 21.38 -16.05 -2.06
CA PHE A 56 20.32 -15.57 -2.94
C PHE A 56 19.71 -14.27 -2.41
N PHE A 57 18.98 -13.60 -3.29
CA PHE A 57 18.20 -12.41 -3.01
C PHE A 57 16.72 -12.78 -3.04
N ARG A 58 15.93 -12.24 -2.10
CA ARG A 58 14.48 -12.44 -2.03
C ARG A 58 13.77 -11.12 -1.99
N LEU A 59 12.96 -10.84 -3.00
CA LEU A 59 12.11 -9.65 -3.05
C LEU A 59 10.70 -10.02 -2.60
N ILE A 60 10.24 -9.41 -1.51
CA ILE A 60 8.90 -9.63 -0.96
C ILE A 60 8.09 -8.34 -1.13
N GLY A 61 6.93 -8.47 -1.74
CA GLY A 61 6.01 -7.39 -2.01
C GLY A 61 4.56 -7.78 -1.76
N VAL A 62 3.66 -6.92 -2.20
CA VAL A 62 2.22 -7.10 -2.01
C VAL A 62 1.71 -8.29 -2.81
N GLY A 63 1.66 -9.46 -2.17
CA GLY A 63 1.23 -10.73 -2.79
C GLY A 63 2.22 -11.30 -3.81
N ASN A 64 3.45 -10.78 -3.83
CA ASN A 64 4.50 -11.20 -4.75
C ASN A 64 5.74 -11.59 -3.94
N THR A 65 6.38 -12.69 -4.33
CA THR A 65 7.68 -13.10 -3.79
C THR A 65 8.52 -13.61 -4.95
N ALA A 66 9.78 -13.19 -5.01
CA ALA A 66 10.71 -13.67 -6.02
C ALA A 66 12.07 -13.89 -5.39
N ASP A 67 12.57 -15.11 -5.56
CA ASP A 67 13.93 -15.48 -5.20
C ASP A 67 14.75 -15.47 -6.48
N PHE A 68 15.91 -14.84 -6.43
CA PHE A 68 16.80 -14.71 -7.58
C PHE A 68 18.25 -14.59 -7.12
N TYR A 69 19.14 -14.86 -8.07
CA TYR A 69 20.56 -14.59 -7.92
C TYR A 69 20.94 -13.46 -8.89
N VAL A 70 21.80 -12.56 -8.44
CA VAL A 70 22.38 -11.49 -9.28
C VAL A 70 23.86 -11.37 -8.93
N ALA A 71 24.72 -11.56 -9.92
CA ALA A 71 26.16 -11.46 -9.73
C ALA A 71 26.58 -10.00 -9.44
N PRO A 72 27.74 -9.76 -8.79
CA PRO A 72 28.30 -8.42 -8.66
C PRO A 72 28.47 -7.74 -10.02
N GLY A 73 28.04 -6.49 -10.13
CA GLY A 73 28.02 -5.71 -11.38
C GLY A 73 26.73 -5.84 -12.18
N ASP A 74 25.93 -6.89 -11.95
CA ASP A 74 24.71 -7.16 -12.72
C ASP A 74 23.45 -6.52 -12.12
N ILE A 75 22.39 -6.53 -12.94
CA ILE A 75 21.07 -5.99 -12.59
C ILE A 75 20.01 -7.06 -12.83
N PHE A 76 19.28 -7.41 -11.77
CA PHE A 76 18.04 -8.16 -11.89
C PHE A 76 16.89 -7.20 -12.19
N THR A 77 16.07 -7.48 -13.21
CA THR A 77 14.87 -6.68 -13.51
C THR A 77 13.67 -7.59 -13.73
N LYS A 78 12.54 -7.29 -13.07
CA LYS A 78 11.30 -8.05 -13.25
C LYS A 78 10.08 -7.16 -13.08
N THR A 79 9.06 -7.42 -13.89
CA THR A 79 7.75 -6.78 -13.80
C THR A 79 6.78 -7.65 -13.01
N TYR A 80 6.10 -7.06 -12.03
CA TYR A 80 5.12 -7.68 -11.17
C TYR A 80 3.76 -7.05 -11.39
N GLU A 81 2.71 -7.86 -11.32
CA GLU A 81 1.35 -7.35 -11.23
C GLU A 81 0.98 -7.15 -9.76
N ALA A 82 0.66 -5.91 -9.38
CA ALA A 82 0.29 -5.54 -8.02
C ALA A 82 -1.18 -5.12 -7.95
N LYS A 83 -1.92 -5.65 -6.97
CA LYS A 83 -3.36 -5.39 -6.80
C LYS A 83 -3.68 -4.19 -5.90
N ARG A 84 -2.72 -3.77 -5.08
CA ARG A 84 -2.89 -2.67 -4.10
C ARG A 84 -1.55 -2.03 -3.78
N LYS A 85 -1.60 -0.82 -3.21
CA LYS A 85 -0.46 -0.17 -2.56
C LYS A 85 0.05 -1.03 -1.40
N GLY A 86 1.37 -1.06 -1.21
CA GLY A 86 1.95 -1.67 -0.01
C GLY A 86 3.47 -1.69 -0.01
N PHE A 87 4.02 -2.41 0.97
CA PHE A 87 5.44 -2.46 1.22
C PHE A 87 6.15 -3.49 0.34
N TRP A 88 7.31 -3.10 -0.14
CA TRP A 88 8.29 -3.93 -0.83
C TRP A 88 9.59 -3.93 -0.04
N THR A 89 10.18 -5.09 0.14
CA THR A 89 11.40 -5.29 0.92
C THR A 89 12.28 -6.30 0.21
N LEU A 90 13.55 -5.98 0.04
CA LEU A 90 14.55 -6.91 -0.44
C LEU A 90 15.26 -7.54 0.74
N PHE A 91 15.46 -8.86 0.67
CA PHE A 91 16.25 -9.65 1.59
C PHE A 91 17.45 -10.21 0.85
N VAL A 92 18.57 -10.28 1.54
CA VAL A 92 19.81 -10.91 1.07
C VAL A 92 20.16 -11.98 2.08
N GLU A 93 20.22 -13.24 1.64
CA GLU A 93 20.69 -14.35 2.47
C GLU A 93 22.17 -14.61 2.18
N PHE A 94 22.97 -14.71 3.23
CA PHE A 94 24.39 -15.04 3.19
C PHE A 94 24.63 -16.44 3.78
N PRO A 95 25.77 -17.08 3.47
CA PRO A 95 26.22 -18.28 4.15
C PRO A 95 26.20 -18.14 5.68
N GLY A 96 25.91 -19.25 6.36
CA GLY A 96 25.81 -19.29 7.82
C GLY A 96 24.51 -18.72 8.39
N ASN A 97 23.40 -18.79 7.64
CA ASN A 97 22.06 -18.32 8.06
C ASN A 97 22.01 -16.83 8.46
N ARG A 98 22.94 -16.02 7.96
CA ARG A 98 22.92 -14.56 8.13
C ARG A 98 22.04 -13.96 7.05
N TYR A 99 21.26 -12.95 7.40
CA TYR A 99 20.45 -12.22 6.41
C TYR A 99 20.53 -10.72 6.65
N SER A 100 20.40 -9.97 5.57
CA SER A 100 20.23 -8.52 5.58
C SER A 100 18.93 -8.14 4.87
N LYS A 101 18.40 -6.96 5.20
CA LYS A 101 17.13 -6.46 4.64
C LYS A 101 17.26 -4.99 4.26
N SER A 102 16.69 -4.64 3.12
CA SER A 102 16.55 -3.23 2.72
C SER A 102 15.53 -2.51 3.59
N PRO A 103 15.55 -1.17 3.63
CA PRO A 103 14.40 -0.39 4.08
C PRO A 103 13.13 -0.77 3.31
N ARG A 104 11.98 -0.72 4.00
CA ARG A 104 10.69 -0.99 3.39
C ARG A 104 10.31 0.16 2.47
N LYS A 105 10.05 -0.12 1.19
CA LYS A 105 9.56 0.89 0.24
C LYS A 105 8.06 0.74 0.04
N VAL A 106 7.29 1.80 0.29
CA VAL A 106 5.87 1.82 -0.05
C VAL A 106 5.74 2.16 -1.53
N ILE A 107 5.15 1.24 -2.30
CA ILE A 107 4.88 1.44 -3.72
C ILE A 107 3.38 1.34 -3.95
N SER A 108 2.90 2.25 -4.79
CA SER A 108 1.51 2.38 -5.22
C SER A 108 1.49 2.65 -6.72
N ARG A 109 0.31 2.51 -7.34
CA ARG A 109 0.08 2.86 -8.74
C ARG A 109 0.61 4.25 -9.11
N ASP A 110 0.43 5.22 -8.21
CA ASP A 110 0.73 6.63 -8.49
C ASP A 110 2.18 7.01 -8.13
N SER A 111 2.90 6.15 -7.40
CA SER A 111 4.20 6.45 -6.80
C SER A 111 5.38 5.78 -7.52
N HIS A 112 5.37 5.72 -8.86
CA HIS A 112 6.36 5.15 -9.78
C HIS A 112 6.02 3.77 -10.34
N LYS A 113 6.06 3.66 -11.69
CA LYS A 113 5.94 2.40 -12.45
C LYS A 113 7.21 1.55 -12.39
N HIS A 114 8.34 2.16 -12.08
CA HIS A 114 9.66 1.52 -12.00
C HIS A 114 10.36 1.92 -10.70
N TRP A 115 10.77 0.95 -9.89
CA TRP A 115 11.64 1.17 -8.73
C TRP A 115 12.99 0.48 -8.94
N VAL A 116 14.07 1.24 -8.71
CA VAL A 116 15.46 0.75 -8.75
C VAL A 116 16.00 0.72 -7.32
N CYS A 117 16.54 -0.43 -6.92
CA CYS A 117 17.24 -0.63 -5.66
C CYS A 117 18.70 -0.94 -5.95
N THR A 118 19.58 -0.22 -5.29
CA THR A 118 21.02 -0.37 -5.43
C THR A 118 21.58 -0.99 -4.16
N LEU A 119 22.34 -2.06 -4.30
CA LEU A 119 22.96 -2.76 -3.18
C LEU A 119 24.42 -2.41 -3.10
N HIS A 120 24.81 -1.94 -1.92
CA HIS A 120 26.18 -1.74 -1.47
C HIS A 120 26.27 -2.43 -0.10
N PHE A 121 27.33 -3.20 0.13
CA PHE A 121 27.62 -3.81 1.43
C PHE A 121 28.95 -3.37 1.99
#